data_AF-A0A0M0H9B5-F1
#
_entry.id   AF-A0A0M0H9B5-F1
#
_cell.length_a   1.000
_cell.length_b   1.000
_cell.length_c   1.000
_cell.angle_alpha   90.00
_cell.angle_beta   90.00
_cell.angle_gamma   90.00
#
_symmetry.space_group_name_H-M   'P 1'
#
loop_
_entity.id
_entity.type
_entity.pdbx_description
1 polymer ?
#
loop_
_entity_poly.entity_id
_entity_poly.type
_entity_poly.pdbx_seq_one_letter_code
_entity_poly.pdbx_strand_id
1 'polypeptide(L)'
;MCRFIKSDVYKGVCTVIQWIALAFGIVLNAAANILLKMAARQAQEMDSSAHLLVKLFLNPYLFTGILSFGLALGAYSYSLTRFPLSVGYPLMTSLGLIIVSLFSYFVFAEQFSAGKIAGTVLIMLGVLLVARSA
;
A
#
# COMPACT_ATOMS: atom_id res chain seq x y z
N MET A 1 -38.44 3.55 18.97
CA MET A 1 -37.34 4.53 19.04
C MET A 1 -35.94 3.89 19.16
N CYS A 2 -35.72 2.85 19.98
CA CYS A 2 -34.41 2.16 20.13
C CYS A 2 -33.82 1.45 18.88
N ARG A 3 -34.55 1.33 17.76
CA ARG A 3 -34.07 0.65 16.54
C ARG A 3 -33.23 1.55 15.63
N PHE A 4 -33.43 2.87 15.71
CA PHE A 4 -32.67 3.86 14.93
C PHE A 4 -31.26 4.08 15.51
N ILE A 5 -31.14 4.23 16.84
CA ILE A 5 -29.85 4.44 17.51
C ILE A 5 -28.91 3.24 17.30
N LYS A 6 -29.41 2.00 17.35
CA LYS A 6 -28.59 0.82 17.02
C LYS A 6 -28.18 0.81 15.54
N SER A 7 -29.04 1.19 14.61
CA SER A 7 -28.70 1.19 13.18
C SER A 7 -27.57 2.18 12.85
N ASP A 8 -27.59 3.39 13.43
CA ASP A 8 -26.56 4.40 13.19
C ASP A 8 -25.25 4.09 13.92
N VAL A 9 -25.31 3.56 15.15
CA VAL A 9 -24.11 3.12 15.88
C VAL A 9 -23.48 1.89 15.21
N TYR A 10 -24.25 0.89 14.77
CA TYR A 10 -23.70 -0.27 14.04
C TYR A 10 -23.19 0.10 12.64
N LYS A 11 -23.79 1.08 11.95
CA LYS A 11 -23.23 1.64 10.72
C LYS A 11 -21.89 2.31 10.98
N GLY A 12 -21.80 3.14 12.03
CA GLY A 12 -20.56 3.82 12.43
C GLY A 12 -19.44 2.86 12.82
N VAL A 13 -19.76 1.80 13.59
CA VAL A 13 -18.78 0.77 13.96
C VAL A 13 -18.31 -0.03 12.73
N CYS A 14 -19.21 -0.37 11.79
CA CYS A 14 -18.81 -1.03 10.54
C CYS A 14 -17.87 -0.16 9.69
N THR A 15 -18.11 1.16 9.59
CA THR A 15 -17.22 2.06 8.86
C THR A 15 -15.86 2.22 9.53
N VAL A 16 -15.81 2.32 10.87
CA VAL A 16 -14.54 2.42 11.61
C VAL A 16 -13.68 1.18 11.39
N ILE A 17 -14.26 -0.03 11.48
CA ILE A 17 -13.51 -1.28 11.25
C ILE A 17 -12.91 -1.31 9.85
N GLN A 18 -13.62 -0.77 8.85
CA GLN A 18 -13.14 -0.75 7.47
C GLN A 18 -12.08 0.31 7.21
N TRP A 19 -12.15 1.46 7.86
CA TRP A 19 -11.06 2.44 7.87
C TRP A 19 -9.80 1.84 8.49
N ILE A 20 -9.93 1.08 9.59
CA ILE A 20 -8.82 0.37 10.20
C ILE A 20 -8.27 -0.70 9.24
N ALA A 21 -9.13 -1.47 8.58
CA ALA A 21 -8.72 -2.46 7.59
C ALA A 21 -8.00 -1.81 6.40
N LEU A 22 -8.49 -0.67 5.90
CA LEU A 22 -7.84 0.11 4.85
C LEU A 22 -6.45 0.59 5.29
N ALA A 23 -6.35 1.20 6.48
CA ALA A 23 -5.08 1.68 7.04
C ALA A 23 -4.08 0.54 7.24
N PHE A 24 -4.55 -0.59 7.78
CA PHE A 24 -3.74 -1.79 7.94
C PHE A 24 -3.27 -2.34 6.59
N GLY A 25 -4.16 -2.40 5.60
CA GLY A 25 -3.83 -2.80 4.23
C GLY A 25 -2.80 -1.87 3.58
N ILE A 26 -2.89 -0.56 3.79
CA ILE A 26 -1.90 0.42 3.31
C ILE A 26 -0.52 0.14 3.90
N VAL A 27 -0.42 -0.09 5.20
CA VAL A 27 0.85 -0.38 5.88
C VAL A 27 1.45 -1.69 5.39
N LEU A 28 0.63 -2.76 5.29
CA LEU A 28 1.06 -4.04 4.77
C LEU A 28 1.50 -3.97 3.30
N ASN A 29 0.80 -3.17 2.48
CA ASN A 29 1.16 -2.95 1.09
C ASN A 29 2.49 -2.20 0.99
N ALA A 30 2.71 -1.19 1.83
CA ALA A 30 3.98 -0.48 1.87
C ALA A 30 5.14 -1.40 2.31
N ALA A 31 4.93 -2.19 3.37
CA ALA A 31 5.89 -3.19 3.83
C ALA A 31 6.20 -4.22 2.74
N ALA A 32 5.18 -4.70 2.01
CA ALA A 32 5.37 -5.62 0.89
C ALA A 32 6.25 -5.02 -0.20
N ASN A 33 6.00 -3.78 -0.62
CA ASN A 33 6.82 -3.12 -1.64
C ASN A 33 8.29 -2.97 -1.21
N ILE A 34 8.54 -2.68 0.05
CA ILE A 34 9.90 -2.57 0.61
C ILE A 34 10.58 -3.95 0.64
N LEU A 35 9.89 -4.99 1.14
CA LEU A 35 10.39 -6.37 1.19
C LEU A 35 10.71 -6.92 -0.21
N LEU A 36 9.83 -6.68 -1.18
CA LEU A 36 10.03 -7.08 -2.57
C LEU A 36 11.23 -6.37 -3.19
N LYS A 37 11.41 -5.07 -2.90
CA LYS A 37 12.59 -4.31 -3.34
C LYS A 37 13.88 -4.84 -2.71
N MET A 38 13.87 -5.20 -1.42
CA MET A 38 15.01 -5.84 -0.75
C MET A 38 15.34 -7.22 -1.36
N ALA A 39 14.33 -8.05 -1.62
CA ALA A 39 14.48 -9.35 -2.27
C ALA A 39 15.12 -9.21 -3.66
N ALA A 40 14.63 -8.24 -4.45
CA ALA A 40 15.16 -7.94 -5.78
C ALA A 40 16.63 -7.49 -5.72
N ARG A 41 16.97 -6.60 -4.77
CA ARG A 41 18.35 -6.11 -4.61
C ARG A 41 19.32 -7.23 -4.19
N GLN A 42 18.94 -8.07 -3.24
CA GLN A 42 19.76 -9.24 -2.86
C GLN A 42 19.97 -10.19 -4.04
N ALA A 43 18.94 -10.42 -4.86
CA ALA A 43 19.07 -11.26 -6.04
C ALA A 43 20.03 -10.67 -7.09
N GLN A 44 20.12 -9.33 -7.20
CA GLN A 44 21.03 -8.65 -8.12
C GLN A 44 22.50 -8.62 -7.63
N GLU A 45 22.76 -8.53 -6.33
CA GLU A 45 24.12 -8.48 -5.78
C GLU A 45 24.86 -9.84 -5.88
N MET A 46 24.14 -10.95 -6.13
CA MET A 46 24.70 -12.32 -6.14
C MET A 46 25.01 -12.90 -7.54
N ASP A 47 25.46 -12.04 -8.46
CA ASP A 47 25.94 -12.33 -9.82
C ASP A 47 24.89 -12.57 -10.93
N SER A 48 25.20 -12.06 -12.13
CA SER A 48 24.29 -11.74 -13.25
C SER A 48 23.97 -12.90 -14.18
N SER A 49 23.79 -14.11 -13.64
CA SER A 49 23.55 -15.34 -14.42
C SER A 49 22.08 -15.72 -14.48
N ALA A 50 21.71 -16.54 -15.49
CA ALA A 50 20.36 -17.06 -15.79
C ALA A 50 19.58 -17.71 -14.61
N HIS A 51 20.21 -17.85 -13.44
CA HIS A 51 19.62 -18.34 -12.20
C HIS A 51 19.00 -17.23 -11.32
N LEU A 52 18.99 -15.96 -11.74
CA LEU A 52 18.41 -14.85 -10.96
C LEU A 52 16.95 -15.13 -10.58
N LEU A 53 16.15 -15.62 -11.52
CA LEU A 53 14.75 -16.01 -11.26
C LEU A 53 14.65 -17.09 -10.18
N VAL A 54 15.46 -18.15 -10.29
CA VAL A 54 15.47 -19.26 -9.32
C VAL A 54 15.88 -18.78 -7.92
N LYS A 55 16.92 -17.94 -7.83
CA LYS A 55 17.40 -17.36 -6.57
C LYS A 55 16.39 -16.39 -5.96
N LEU A 56 15.71 -15.61 -6.79
CA LEU A 56 14.66 -14.70 -6.36
C LEU A 56 13.46 -15.48 -5.80
N PHE A 57 13.08 -16.59 -6.45
CA PHE A 57 12.04 -17.50 -5.95
C PHE A 57 12.44 -18.21 -4.65
N LEU A 58 13.73 -18.46 -4.42
CA LEU A 58 14.24 -19.05 -3.17
C LEU A 58 14.46 -18.01 -2.05
N ASN A 59 14.25 -16.71 -2.32
CA ASN A 59 14.54 -15.67 -1.35
C ASN A 59 13.40 -15.53 -0.31
N PRO A 60 13.68 -15.64 1.00
CA PRO A 60 12.66 -15.53 2.06
C PRO A 60 11.98 -14.15 2.10
N TYR A 61 12.66 -13.08 1.68
CA TYR A 61 12.09 -11.74 1.59
C TYR A 61 11.01 -11.64 0.51
N LEU A 62 11.12 -12.42 -0.57
CA LEU A 62 10.08 -12.48 -1.60
C LEU A 62 8.81 -13.11 -1.03
N PHE A 63 8.91 -14.25 -0.35
CA PHE A 63 7.74 -14.93 0.23
C PHE A 63 7.04 -14.07 1.28
N THR A 64 7.80 -13.45 2.19
CA THR A 64 7.23 -12.54 3.20
C THR A 64 6.60 -11.30 2.56
N GLY A 65 7.22 -10.75 1.51
CA GLY A 65 6.65 -9.65 0.72
C GLY A 65 5.34 -10.04 0.03
N ILE A 66 5.28 -11.21 -0.61
CA ILE A 66 4.07 -11.73 -1.27
C ILE A 66 2.96 -11.99 -0.24
N LEU A 67 3.28 -12.60 0.90
CA LEU A 67 2.33 -12.83 2.00
C LEU A 67 1.76 -11.51 2.51
N SER A 68 2.62 -10.51 2.77
CA SER A 68 2.19 -9.18 3.18
C SER A 68 1.31 -8.51 2.13
N PHE A 69 1.63 -8.67 0.85
CA PHE A 69 0.83 -8.15 -0.25
C PHE A 69 -0.54 -8.82 -0.34
N GLY A 70 -0.61 -10.14 -0.16
CA GLY A 70 -1.86 -10.89 -0.12
C GLY A 70 -2.76 -10.47 1.05
N LEU A 71 -2.17 -10.28 2.23
CA LEU A 71 -2.89 -9.77 3.40
C LEU A 71 -3.38 -8.33 3.19
N ALA A 72 -2.56 -7.48 2.57
CA ALA A 72 -2.95 -6.12 2.20
C ALA A 72 -4.14 -6.13 1.23
N LEU A 73 -4.10 -7.00 0.22
CA LEU A 73 -5.19 -7.16 -0.73
C LEU A 73 -6.47 -7.61 -0.04
N GLY A 74 -6.40 -8.59 0.87
CA GLY A 74 -7.56 -9.04 1.65
C GLY A 74 -8.18 -7.92 2.50
N ALA A 75 -7.34 -7.15 3.20
CA ALA A 75 -7.79 -6.02 4.01
C ALA A 75 -8.42 -4.91 3.14
N TYR A 76 -7.83 -4.64 1.96
CA TYR A 76 -8.38 -3.70 0.99
C TYR A 76 -9.71 -4.16 0.41
N SER A 77 -9.81 -5.40 -0.05
CA SER A 77 -11.06 -5.99 -0.55
C SER A 77 -12.17 -5.92 0.50
N TYR A 78 -11.85 -6.14 1.77
CA TYR A 78 -12.81 -5.96 2.86
C TYR A 78 -13.26 -4.50 3.02
N SER A 79 -12.34 -3.53 2.93
CA SER A 79 -12.68 -2.10 3.00
C SER A 79 -13.62 -1.65 1.87
N LEU A 80 -13.43 -2.19 0.67
CA LEU A 80 -14.25 -1.88 -0.51
C LEU A 80 -15.71 -2.35 -0.41
N THR A 81 -16.06 -3.18 0.57
CA THR A 81 -17.45 -3.63 0.77
C THR A 81 -18.40 -2.51 1.20
N ARG A 82 -17.89 -1.35 1.65
CA ARG A 82 -18.71 -0.16 1.92
C ARG A 82 -18.17 1.13 1.33
N PHE A 83 -16.87 1.21 1.03
CA PHE A 83 -16.32 2.37 0.33
C PHE A 83 -16.51 2.22 -1.18
N PRO A 84 -16.98 3.26 -1.89
CA PRO A 84 -16.93 3.25 -3.33
C PRO A 84 -15.46 3.16 -3.78
N LEU A 85 -15.20 2.31 -4.79
CA LEU A 85 -13.88 2.14 -5.40
C LEU A 85 -13.23 3.46 -5.81
N SER A 86 -14.04 4.44 -6.22
CA SER A 86 -13.63 5.80 -6.57
C SER A 86 -12.90 6.55 -5.45
N VAL A 87 -13.18 6.21 -4.18
CA VAL A 87 -12.56 6.82 -3.00
C VAL A 87 -11.50 5.90 -2.40
N GLY A 88 -11.79 4.61 -2.29
CA GLY A 88 -10.88 3.64 -1.68
C GLY A 88 -9.56 3.49 -2.45
N TYR A 89 -9.62 3.45 -3.78
CA TYR A 89 -8.43 3.25 -4.61
C TYR A 89 -7.45 4.42 -4.56
N PRO A 90 -7.88 5.70 -4.73
CA PRO A 90 -7.00 6.83 -4.54
C PRO A 90 -6.42 6.90 -3.14
N LEU A 91 -7.20 6.65 -2.08
CA LEU A 91 -6.68 6.66 -0.71
C LEU A 91 -5.57 5.64 -0.50
N MET A 92 -5.79 4.39 -0.94
CA MET A 92 -4.81 3.33 -0.77
C MET A 92 -3.53 3.59 -1.58
N THR A 93 -3.65 4.00 -2.84
CA THR A 93 -2.50 4.25 -3.71
C THR A 93 -1.68 5.46 -3.27
N SER A 94 -2.32 6.52 -2.78
CA SER A 94 -1.63 7.76 -2.41
C SER A 94 -0.89 7.66 -1.10
N LEU A 95 -1.56 7.15 -0.06
CA LEU A 95 -0.92 6.94 1.24
C LEU A 95 0.17 5.87 1.13
N GLY A 96 -0.10 4.80 0.36
CA GLY A 96 0.90 3.78 0.06
C GLY A 96 2.12 4.38 -0.63
N LEU A 97 1.93 5.21 -1.66
CA LEU A 97 3.03 5.88 -2.37
C LEU A 97 3.85 6.77 -1.44
N ILE A 98 3.21 7.56 -0.58
CA ILE A 98 3.90 8.44 0.38
C ILE A 98 4.74 7.60 1.35
N ILE A 99 4.16 6.56 1.95
CA ILE A 99 4.86 5.70 2.91
C ILE A 99 6.02 4.98 2.24
N VAL A 100 5.78 4.33 1.09
CA VAL A 100 6.82 3.63 0.33
C VAL A 100 7.93 4.57 -0.08
N SER A 101 7.60 5.77 -0.57
CA SER A 101 8.61 6.76 -0.98
C SER A 101 9.44 7.22 0.21
N LEU A 102 8.81 7.53 1.35
CA LEU A 102 9.51 7.97 2.56
C LEU A 102 10.43 6.86 3.09
N PHE A 103 9.93 5.63 3.21
CA PHE A 103 10.76 4.50 3.62
C PHE A 103 11.84 4.18 2.60
N SER A 104 11.59 4.35 1.30
CA SER A 104 12.62 4.09 0.29
C SER A 104 13.78 5.07 0.39
N TYR A 105 13.51 6.32 0.78
CA TYR A 105 14.55 7.30 1.11
C TYR A 105 15.40 6.83 2.29
N PHE A 106 14.77 6.42 3.39
CA PHE A 106 15.48 6.03 4.61
C PHE A 106 16.22 4.68 4.48
N VAL A 107 15.60 3.68 3.86
CA VAL A 107 16.10 2.29 3.83
C VAL A 107 17.06 2.06 2.67
N PHE A 108 16.79 2.62 1.49
CA PHE A 108 17.61 2.39 0.31
C PHE A 108 18.57 3.55 -0.01
N ALA A 109 18.48 4.66 0.73
CA ALA A 109 19.22 5.89 0.46
C ALA A 109 19.11 6.31 -1.02
N GLU A 110 17.97 6.03 -1.66
CA GLU A 110 17.76 6.39 -3.06
C GLU A 110 17.82 7.92 -3.17
N GLN A 111 18.59 8.44 -4.12
CA GLN A 111 18.64 9.88 -4.37
C GLN A 111 17.28 10.35 -4.89
N PHE A 112 16.61 11.20 -4.12
CA PHE A 112 15.43 11.92 -4.58
C PHE A 112 15.89 13.10 -5.42
N SER A 113 15.92 12.89 -6.74
CA SER A 113 16.04 14.01 -7.67
C SER A 113 14.84 14.95 -7.50
N ALA A 114 15.06 16.26 -7.70
CA ALA A 114 14.00 17.28 -7.67
C ALA A 114 12.80 16.90 -8.56
N GLY A 115 13.04 16.17 -9.66
CA GLY A 115 11.98 15.63 -10.53
C GLY A 115 11.10 14.57 -9.87
N LYS A 116 11.65 13.68 -9.03
CA LYS A 116 10.85 12.70 -8.26
C LYS A 116 9.92 13.42 -7.28
N ILE A 117 10.45 14.43 -6.59
CA ILE A 117 9.67 15.22 -5.62
C ILE A 117 8.54 15.98 -6.33
N ALA A 118 8.83 16.66 -7.44
CA ALA A 118 7.82 17.36 -8.24
C ALA A 118 6.73 16.41 -8.76
N GLY A 119 7.13 15.23 -9.25
CA GLY A 119 6.19 14.18 -9.67
C GLY A 119 5.32 13.66 -8.53
N THR A 120 5.89 13.40 -7.35
CA THR A 120 5.13 12.98 -6.16
C THR A 120 4.11 14.03 -5.73
N VAL A 121 4.49 15.31 -5.76
CA VAL A 121 3.55 16.42 -5.47
C VAL A 121 2.43 16.48 -6.49
N LEU A 122 2.73 16.30 -7.78
CA LEU A 122 1.72 16.27 -8.85
C LEU A 122 0.73 15.11 -8.68
N ILE A 123 1.22 13.91 -8.31
CA ILE A 123 0.37 12.76 -8.02
C ILE A 123 -0.52 13.06 -6.81
N MET A 124 0.02 13.63 -5.74
CA MET A 124 -0.78 14.03 -4.57
C MET A 124 -1.88 15.04 -4.94
N LEU A 125 -1.59 16.02 -5.80
CA LEU A 125 -2.58 16.97 -6.28
C LEU A 125 -3.67 16.30 -7.13
N GLY A 126 -3.30 15.40 -8.04
CA GLY A 126 -4.25 14.63 -8.85
C GLY A 126 -5.20 13.80 -7.98
N VAL A 127 -4.66 13.17 -6.93
CA VAL A 127 -5.45 12.39 -5.96
C VAL A 127 -6.40 13.29 -5.18
N LEU A 128 -5.93 14.43 -4.66
CA LEU A 128 -6.77 15.38 -3.92
C LEU A 128 -7.94 15.85 -4.78
N LEU A 129 -7.71 16.06 -6.08
CA LEU A 129 -8.75 16.46 -7.02
C LEU A 129 -9.79 15.35 -7.20
N VAL A 130 -9.35 14.09 -7.37
CA VAL A 130 -10.25 12.92 -7.45
C VAL A 130 -11.04 12.75 -6.15
N ALA A 131 -10.37 12.82 -5.00
CA ALA A 131 -10.99 12.68 -3.68
C ALA A 131 -11.98 13.81 -3.35
N ARG A 132 -11.80 15.01 -3.93
CA ARG A 132 -12.75 16.11 -3.82
C ARG A 132 -13.92 16.00 -4.79
N SER A 133 -13.75 15.27 -5.89
CA SER A 133 -14.78 15.05 -6.92
C SER A 133 -15.65 13.81 -6.68
N ALA A 134 -15.37 13.04 -5.63
CA ALA A 134 -16.11 11.85 -5.21
C ALA A 134 -16.96 12.13 -3.97
#